data_AF-C3Y6D2-F1
#
_entry.id   AF-C3Y6D2-F1
#
_cell.length_a   1.000
_cell.length_b   1.000
_cell.length_c   1.000
_cell.angle_alpha   90.00
_cell.angle_beta   90.00
_cell.angle_gamma   90.00
#
_symmetry.space_group_name_H-M   'P 1'
#
loop_
_entity.id
_entity.type
_entity.pdbx_description
1 polymer ?
#
loop_
_entity_poly.entity_id
_entity_poly.type
_entity_poly.pdbx_seq_one_letter_code
_entity_poly.pdbx_strand_id
1 'polypeptide(L)'
;MTELGNQRSKRVITGVSLLGIEKRYVPNKHYLYILSVKWSEGSEFIIYRRYSAFFQLHQKLSELFPIETGAVSRKDQTIPPLPSKRRHYKFKVADERMLTIDGYCRKVAIAEPKISEHEEVLSFFETLPEDLTPPPPDPVTQKKFGTNFAFIMKSKCEEFLTTEQYEAQIDDEISFDKGVIVHVIHKLLDGWWIVR
;
A
#
# COMPACT_ATOMS: atom_id res chain seq x y z
N MET A 1 43.56 2.27 -3.53
CA MET A 1 42.38 1.45 -3.29
C MET A 1 41.36 2.36 -2.63
N THR A 2 40.40 2.87 -3.39
CA THR A 2 39.35 3.75 -2.87
C THR A 2 38.06 2.98 -3.00
N GLU A 3 37.44 2.66 -1.87
CA GLU A 3 36.17 1.96 -1.78
C GLU A 3 35.12 2.77 -2.54
N LEU A 4 34.61 2.21 -3.64
CA LEU A 4 33.39 2.71 -4.28
C LEU A 4 32.23 2.33 -3.37
N GLY A 5 31.92 3.24 -2.44
CA GLY A 5 30.70 3.20 -1.67
C GLY A 5 29.53 3.03 -2.64
N ASN A 6 28.86 1.88 -2.55
CA ASN A 6 27.66 1.57 -3.29
C ASN A 6 26.56 2.53 -2.82
N GLN A 7 26.51 3.72 -3.43
CA GLN A 7 25.50 4.73 -3.14
C GLN A 7 24.19 4.28 -3.78
N ARG A 8 23.56 3.26 -3.19
CA ARG A 8 22.19 2.88 -3.50
C ARG A 8 21.36 4.11 -3.19
N SER A 9 20.84 4.77 -4.22
CA SER A 9 20.00 5.96 -4.08
C SER A 9 18.92 5.68 -3.04
N LYS A 10 18.79 6.55 -2.03
CA LYS A 10 17.80 6.38 -0.98
C LYS A 10 16.41 6.32 -1.61
N ARG A 11 15.68 5.26 -1.34
CA ARG A 11 14.33 5.04 -1.87
C ARG A 11 13.36 6.00 -1.16
N VAL A 12 12.71 6.88 -1.91
CA VAL A 12 11.79 7.89 -1.35
C VAL A 12 10.41 7.73 -1.97
N ILE A 13 9.39 7.98 -1.16
CA ILE A 13 7.99 7.95 -1.60
C ILE A 13 7.71 9.21 -2.41
N THR A 14 7.26 9.06 -3.66
CA THR A 14 6.94 10.17 -4.56
C THR A 14 5.43 10.39 -4.72
N GLY A 15 4.61 9.43 -4.30
CA GLY A 15 3.16 9.58 -4.32
C GLY A 15 2.44 8.47 -3.58
N VAL A 16 1.30 8.81 -2.96
CA VAL A 16 0.41 7.85 -2.31
C VAL A 16 -1.04 8.19 -2.62
N SER A 17 -1.84 7.16 -2.95
CA SER A 17 -3.28 7.28 -3.16
C SER A 17 -4.02 6.11 -2.54
N LEU A 18 -5.06 6.38 -1.75
CA LEU A 18 -5.97 5.35 -1.27
C LEU A 18 -6.96 4.97 -2.36
N LEU A 19 -6.85 3.73 -2.85
CA LEU A 19 -7.69 3.21 -3.91
C LEU A 19 -9.05 2.71 -3.38
N GLY A 20 -9.09 2.16 -2.16
CA GLY A 20 -10.33 1.63 -1.60
C GLY A 20 -10.18 0.99 -0.23
N ILE A 21 -11.30 0.48 0.29
CA ILE A 21 -11.35 -0.32 1.52
C ILE A 21 -12.02 -1.65 1.20
N GLU A 22 -11.32 -2.73 1.51
CA GLU A 22 -11.80 -4.09 1.33
C GLU A 22 -12.12 -4.76 2.65
N LYS A 23 -13.27 -5.43 2.69
CA LYS A 23 -13.68 -6.23 3.84
C LYS A 23 -13.32 -7.69 3.58
N ARG A 24 -12.57 -8.28 4.51
CA ARG A 24 -12.17 -9.70 4.51
C ARG A 24 -12.84 -10.43 5.66
N TYR A 25 -12.98 -11.75 5.53
CA TYR A 25 -13.54 -12.62 6.58
C TYR A 25 -12.59 -13.71 7.06
N VAL A 26 -11.55 -14.01 6.27
CA VAL A 26 -10.53 -15.01 6.59
C VAL A 26 -9.23 -14.29 6.95
N PRO A 27 -8.52 -14.65 8.04
CA PRO A 27 -8.91 -15.65 9.04
C PRO A 27 -10.04 -15.17 9.98
N ASN A 28 -10.27 -13.86 10.07
CA ASN A 28 -11.37 -13.24 10.82
C ASN A 28 -11.93 -12.03 10.05
N LYS A 29 -13.11 -11.54 10.43
CA LYS A 29 -13.67 -10.30 9.83
C LYS A 29 -12.76 -9.09 10.10
N HIS A 30 -12.18 -8.53 9.05
CA HIS A 30 -11.35 -7.33 9.12
C HIS A 30 -11.48 -6.44 7.87
N TYR A 31 -10.93 -5.23 7.94
CA TYR A 31 -10.93 -4.26 6.84
C TYR A 31 -9.48 -3.93 6.47
N LEU A 32 -9.20 -3.95 5.17
CA LEU A 32 -7.93 -3.59 4.55
C LEU A 32 -8.12 -2.30 3.76
N TYR A 33 -7.20 -1.36 3.94
CA TYR A 33 -7.08 -0.14 3.16
C TYR A 33 -6.08 -0.42 2.04
N ILE A 34 -6.48 -0.14 0.80
CA ILE A 34 -5.71 -0.45 -0.40
C ILE A 34 -5.04 0.84 -0.86
N LEU A 35 -3.72 0.91 -0.74
CA LEU A 35 -2.93 2.09 -1.07
C LEU A 35 -2.09 1.80 -2.32
N SER A 36 -2.04 2.76 -3.23
CA SER A 36 -1.07 2.82 -4.32
C SER A 36 0.10 3.67 -3.86
N VAL A 37 1.32 3.14 -3.87
CA VAL A 37 2.54 3.82 -3.42
C VAL A 37 3.53 3.90 -4.57
N LYS A 38 3.90 5.12 -4.95
CA LYS A 38 4.91 5.42 -5.96
C LYS A 38 6.23 5.77 -5.29
N TRP A 39 7.31 5.30 -5.89
CA TRP A 39 8.66 5.49 -5.38
C TRP A 39 9.54 6.24 -6.38
N SER A 40 10.65 6.78 -5.87
CA SER A 40 11.62 7.59 -6.63
C SER A 40 12.24 6.87 -7.82
N GLU A 41 12.37 5.54 -7.76
CA GLU A 41 12.89 4.71 -8.84
C GLU A 41 11.86 4.44 -9.95
N GLY A 42 10.67 5.04 -9.86
CA GLY A 42 9.59 4.89 -10.84
C GLY A 42 8.66 3.70 -10.60
N SER A 43 8.93 2.88 -9.57
CA SER A 43 8.07 1.76 -9.19
C SER A 43 6.76 2.25 -8.56
N GLU A 44 5.66 1.55 -8.81
CA GLU A 44 4.38 1.77 -8.15
C GLU A 44 3.84 0.42 -7.66
N PHE A 45 3.47 0.35 -6.38
CA PHE A 45 2.99 -0.87 -5.75
C PHE A 45 1.65 -0.65 -5.06
N ILE A 46 0.85 -1.71 -5.00
CA ILE A 46 -0.38 -1.74 -4.23
C ILE A 46 -0.10 -2.47 -2.92
N ILE A 47 -0.38 -1.81 -1.80
CA ILE A 47 -0.23 -2.37 -0.45
C ILE A 47 -1.57 -2.38 0.29
N TYR A 48 -1.69 -3.32 1.22
CA TYR A 48 -2.88 -3.54 2.03
C TYR A 48 -2.55 -3.32 3.50
N ARG A 49 -3.24 -2.38 4.14
CA ARG A 49 -3.00 -2.07 5.55
C ARG A 49 -4.29 -2.10 6.35
N ARG A 50 -4.26 -2.69 7.54
CA ARG A 50 -5.35 -2.55 8.50
C ARG A 50 -5.28 -1.19 9.17
N TYR A 51 -6.41 -0.68 9.65
CA TYR A 51 -6.46 0.54 10.47
C TYR A 51 -5.47 0.51 11.65
N SER A 52 -5.20 -0.67 12.23
CA SER A 52 -4.23 -0.83 13.32
C SER A 52 -2.82 -0.38 12.95
N ALA A 53 -2.39 -0.60 11.71
CA ALA A 53 -1.06 -0.23 11.24
C ALA A 53 -0.92 1.31 11.16
N PHE A 54 -1.94 2.01 10.65
CA PHE A 54 -1.96 3.48 10.66
C PHE A 54 -1.90 4.04 12.07
N PHE A 55 -2.61 3.42 13.01
CA PHE A 55 -2.59 3.82 14.41
C PHE A 55 -1.22 3.63 15.05
N GLN A 56 -0.54 2.51 14.78
CA GLN A 56 0.82 2.26 15.25
C GLN A 56 1.81 3.28 14.67
N LEU A 57 1.76 3.53 13.36
CA LEU A 57 2.57 4.56 12.73
C LEU A 57 2.34 5.93 13.37
N HIS A 58 1.08 6.34 13.56
CA HIS A 58 0.77 7.64 14.15
C HIS A 58 1.28 7.77 15.59
N GLN A 59 1.19 6.68 16.37
CA GLN A 59 1.75 6.66 17.73
C GLN A 59 3.27 6.87 17.69
N LYS A 60 3.98 6.17 16.80
CA LYS A 60 5.42 6.33 16.60
C LYS A 60 5.80 7.73 16.16
N LEU A 61 5.08 8.31 15.19
CA LEU A 61 5.28 9.69 14.77
C LEU A 61 5.02 10.69 15.90
N SER A 62 4.09 10.41 16.80
CA SER A 62 3.81 11.28 17.95
C SER A 62 4.91 11.21 19.02
N GLU A 63 5.54 10.04 19.18
CA GLU A 63 6.70 9.83 20.06
C GLU A 63 7.95 10.53 19.51
N LEU A 64 8.18 10.46 18.19
CA LEU A 64 9.40 10.95 17.53
C LEU A 64 9.32 12.43 17.12
N PHE A 65 8.14 12.88 16.67
CA PHE A 65 7.89 14.21 16.10
C PHE A 65 6.70 14.89 16.81
N PRO A 66 6.82 15.16 18.13
CA PRO A 66 5.71 15.66 18.95
C PRO A 66 5.26 17.08 18.56
N ILE A 67 6.13 17.87 17.92
CA ILE A 67 5.78 19.22 17.44
C ILE A 67 4.89 19.09 16.20
N GLU A 68 5.35 18.32 15.22
CA GLU A 68 4.72 18.16 13.91
C GLU A 68 3.40 17.39 13.98
N THR A 69 3.25 16.49 14.95
CA THR A 69 1.98 15.83 15.27
C THR A 69 1.02 16.69 16.09
N GLY A 70 1.47 17.84 16.58
CA GLY A 70 0.69 18.78 17.38
C GLY A 70 0.52 18.39 18.85
N ALA A 71 1.35 17.48 19.37
CA ALA A 71 1.38 17.11 20.78
C ALA A 71 1.92 18.26 21.67
N VAL A 72 2.80 19.10 21.12
CA VAL A 72 3.31 20.31 21.80
C VAL A 72 2.42 21.52 21.52
N SER A 73 2.08 21.77 20.25
CA SER A 73 1.33 22.95 19.80
C SER A 73 0.55 22.66 18.53
N ARG A 74 -0.73 23.05 18.48
CA ARG A 74 -1.54 22.90 17.25
C ARG A 74 -1.12 23.82 16.12
N LYS A 75 -0.39 24.90 16.40
CA LYS A 75 0.03 25.86 15.37
C LYS A 75 1.14 25.29 14.50
N ASP A 76 1.96 24.42 15.08
CA ASP A 76 3.12 23.80 14.45
C ASP A 76 2.80 22.40 13.90
N GLN A 77 1.51 22.00 13.95
CA GLN A 77 1.04 20.71 13.49
C GLN A 77 1.02 20.64 11.97
N THR A 78 1.93 19.85 11.40
CA THR A 78 2.00 19.56 9.97
C THR A 78 1.42 18.19 9.63
N ILE A 79 1.60 17.21 10.53
CA ILE A 79 1.03 15.86 10.43
C ILE A 79 -0.40 15.88 11.00
N PRO A 80 -1.42 15.55 10.18
CA PRO A 80 -2.81 15.58 10.65
C PRO A 80 -3.07 14.46 11.68
N PRO A 81 -4.03 14.66 12.59
CA PRO A 81 -4.42 13.61 13.54
C PRO A 81 -5.05 12.43 12.81
N LEU A 82 -4.79 11.22 13.28
CA LEU A 82 -5.47 10.02 12.77
C LEU A 82 -6.92 9.97 13.27
N PRO A 83 -7.94 9.73 12.42
CA PRO A 83 -9.34 9.72 12.84
C PRO A 83 -9.63 8.63 13.88
N SER A 84 -10.22 8.97 15.02
CA SER A 84 -10.44 8.08 16.19
C SER A 84 -11.22 6.78 15.89
N LYS A 85 -10.92 5.71 16.64
CA LYS A 85 -11.54 4.35 16.60
C LYS A 85 -13.03 4.27 17.00
N ARG A 86 -13.83 5.35 16.93
CA ARG A 86 -15.22 5.33 17.45
C ARG A 86 -16.07 4.20 16.82
N ARG A 87 -16.74 3.44 17.69
CA ARG A 87 -17.25 2.06 17.53
C ARG A 87 -18.53 1.92 16.70
N HIS A 88 -19.12 3.00 16.21
CA HIS A 88 -20.42 2.99 15.52
C HIS A 88 -20.37 3.82 14.22
N TYR A 89 -19.57 3.40 13.25
CA TYR A 89 -19.57 4.03 11.93
C TYR A 89 -20.43 3.20 10.99
N LYS A 90 -21.67 3.65 10.76
CA LYS A 90 -22.51 3.16 9.66
C LYS A 90 -21.80 3.50 8.34
N PHE A 91 -21.92 2.62 7.34
CA PHE A 91 -21.24 2.64 6.03
C PHE A 91 -21.27 3.99 5.28
N LYS A 92 -22.20 4.91 5.60
CA LYS A 92 -22.22 6.28 5.04
C LYS A 92 -20.98 7.12 5.33
N VAL A 93 -20.14 6.71 6.29
CA VAL A 93 -18.92 7.44 6.69
C VAL A 93 -17.64 6.71 6.24
N ALA A 94 -17.76 5.66 5.41
CA ALA A 94 -16.60 4.98 4.83
C ALA A 94 -15.87 5.87 3.81
N ASP A 95 -16.60 6.69 3.04
CA ASP A 95 -16.02 7.70 2.12
C ASP A 95 -15.26 8.79 2.87
N GLU A 96 -15.82 9.33 3.96
CA GLU A 96 -15.13 10.33 4.78
C GLU A 96 -13.87 9.72 5.45
N ARG A 97 -13.94 8.45 5.86
CA ARG A 97 -12.77 7.71 6.34
C ARG A 97 -11.75 7.46 5.24
N MET A 98 -12.17 7.20 4.00
CA MET A 98 -11.25 7.10 2.87
C MET A 98 -10.53 8.43 2.66
N LEU A 99 -11.26 9.54 2.52
CA LEU A 99 -10.67 10.86 2.29
C LEU A 99 -9.72 11.29 3.42
N THR A 100 -10.07 11.01 4.67
CA THR A 100 -9.21 11.35 5.81
C THR A 100 -7.96 10.49 5.90
N ILE A 101 -8.05 9.18 5.65
CA ILE A 101 -6.89 8.29 5.61
C ILE A 101 -5.99 8.60 4.41
N ASP A 102 -6.58 8.83 3.25
CA ASP A 102 -5.90 9.23 2.03
C ASP A 102 -5.13 10.54 2.21
N GLY A 103 -5.79 11.56 2.78
CA GLY A 103 -5.18 12.83 3.14
C GLY A 103 -4.07 12.69 4.20
N TYR A 104 -4.28 11.83 5.21
CA TYR A 104 -3.25 11.51 6.21
C TYR A 104 -2.00 10.92 5.55
N CYS A 105 -2.18 9.88 4.72
CA CYS A 105 -1.06 9.20 4.06
C CYS A 105 -0.28 10.14 3.16
N ARG A 106 -0.97 10.96 2.35
CA ARG A 106 -0.31 11.95 1.51
C ARG A 106 0.50 12.94 2.32
N LYS A 107 -0.07 13.51 3.39
CA LYS A 107 0.65 14.48 4.22
C LYS A 107 1.88 13.89 4.90
N VAL A 108 1.82 12.63 5.35
CA VAL A 108 2.99 11.93 5.90
C VAL A 108 4.04 11.68 4.82
N ALA A 109 3.63 11.22 3.63
CA ALA A 109 4.54 10.92 2.53
C ALA A 109 5.25 12.16 1.97
N ILE A 110 4.62 13.33 1.99
CA ILE A 110 5.20 14.61 1.52
C ILE A 110 5.73 15.50 2.66
N ALA A 111 5.76 14.99 3.90
CA ALA A 111 6.30 15.72 5.03
C ALA A 111 7.80 15.99 4.84
N GLU A 112 8.37 16.83 5.70
CA GLU A 112 9.81 17.09 5.71
C GLU A 112 10.63 15.78 5.68
N PRO A 113 11.81 15.74 5.03
CA PRO A 113 12.62 14.53 4.88
C PRO A 113 12.91 13.79 6.19
N LYS A 114 13.05 14.53 7.30
CA LYS A 114 13.25 13.94 8.63
C LYS A 114 12.08 13.03 9.09
N ILE A 115 10.88 13.23 8.53
CA ILE A 115 9.65 12.46 8.78
C ILE A 115 9.40 11.50 7.63
N SER A 116 9.28 12.00 6.40
CA SER A 116 8.87 11.20 5.24
C SER A 116 9.88 10.11 4.88
N GLU A 117 11.17 10.35 5.15
CA GLU A 117 12.24 9.38 4.95
C GLU A 117 12.68 8.67 6.24
N HIS A 118 11.90 8.81 7.32
CA HIS A 118 12.12 8.09 8.56
C HIS A 118 11.75 6.60 8.40
N GLU A 119 12.50 5.72 9.07
CA GLU A 119 12.35 4.26 8.96
C GLU A 119 10.90 3.78 9.18
N GLU A 120 10.25 4.26 10.24
CA GLU A 120 8.84 3.94 10.54
C GLU A 120 7.87 4.30 9.40
N VAL A 121 8.11 5.40 8.68
CA VAL A 121 7.28 5.81 7.54
C VAL A 121 7.57 4.94 6.33
N LEU A 122 8.84 4.74 6.01
CA LEU A 122 9.26 3.92 4.88
C LEU A 122 8.77 2.47 5.03
N SER A 123 8.97 1.87 6.21
CA SER A 123 8.53 0.52 6.54
C SER A 123 7.00 0.37 6.45
N PHE A 124 6.23 1.38 6.86
CA PHE A 124 4.78 1.35 6.72
C PHE A 124 4.33 1.26 5.26
N PHE A 125 4.98 2.00 4.36
CA PHE A 125 4.64 2.09 2.94
C PHE A 125 5.32 1.03 2.05
N GLU A 126 6.30 0.31 2.59
CA GLU A 126 7.00 -0.75 1.87
C GLU A 126 6.10 -1.95 1.58
N THR A 127 6.32 -2.64 0.47
CA THR A 127 5.56 -3.86 0.12
C THR A 127 5.87 -4.99 1.08
N LEU A 128 4.84 -5.61 1.65
CA LEU A 128 4.98 -6.82 2.46
C LEU A 128 4.68 -8.07 1.61
N PRO A 129 5.16 -9.27 2.00
CA PRO A 129 4.84 -10.51 1.28
C PRO A 129 3.33 -10.76 1.14
N GLU A 130 2.53 -10.37 2.14
CA GLU A 130 1.07 -10.49 2.09
C GLU A 130 0.41 -9.56 1.06
N ASP A 131 1.11 -8.51 0.62
CA ASP A 131 0.63 -7.59 -0.41
C ASP A 131 0.76 -8.20 -1.83
N LEU A 132 1.71 -9.12 -2.01
CA LEU A 132 1.93 -9.83 -3.27
C LEU A 132 0.95 -11.00 -3.45
N THR A 133 0.52 -11.58 -2.33
CA THR A 133 -0.42 -12.71 -2.27
C THR A 133 -1.67 -12.34 -1.45
N PRO A 134 -2.41 -11.28 -1.84
CA PRO A 134 -3.59 -10.92 -1.09
C PRO A 134 -4.58 -12.08 -1.19
N PRO A 135 -5.27 -12.44 -0.09
CA PRO A 135 -6.28 -13.49 -0.15
C PRO A 135 -7.30 -13.18 -1.26
N PRO A 136 -8.08 -14.16 -1.74
CA PRO A 136 -9.12 -13.89 -2.74
C PRO A 136 -10.13 -12.88 -2.20
N PRO A 137 -10.48 -11.81 -2.94
CA PRO A 137 -11.53 -10.89 -2.53
C PRO A 137 -12.84 -11.64 -2.33
N ASP A 138 -13.67 -11.20 -1.37
CA ASP A 138 -14.96 -11.83 -1.13
C ASP A 138 -15.86 -11.68 -2.37
N PRO A 139 -16.48 -12.75 -2.91
CA PRO A 139 -17.33 -12.70 -4.11
C PRO A 139 -18.48 -11.68 -4.02
N VAL A 140 -18.98 -11.40 -2.80
CA VAL A 140 -20.03 -10.41 -2.54
C VAL A 140 -19.48 -8.98 -2.58
N THR A 141 -18.21 -8.78 -2.21
CA THR A 141 -17.58 -7.45 -2.27
C THR A 141 -17.25 -7.03 -3.70
N GLN A 142 -16.84 -7.95 -4.59
CA GLN A 142 -16.65 -7.68 -6.02
C GLN A 142 -17.87 -7.01 -6.69
N LYS A 143 -19.09 -7.38 -6.29
CA LYS A 143 -20.34 -6.79 -6.80
C LYS A 143 -20.68 -5.40 -6.24
N LYS A 144 -20.02 -4.97 -5.15
CA LYS A 144 -20.31 -3.72 -4.43
C LYS A 144 -19.19 -2.68 -4.49
N PHE A 145 -17.98 -3.06 -4.89
CA PHE A 145 -16.98 -2.08 -5.27
C PHE A 145 -17.52 -1.33 -6.47
N GLY A 146 -17.69 -0.02 -6.35
CA GLY A 146 -18.07 0.83 -7.48
C GLY A 146 -17.19 0.47 -8.67
N THR A 147 -17.80 0.39 -9.85
CA THR A 147 -17.17 0.08 -11.14
C THR A 147 -15.78 0.72 -11.30
N ASN A 148 -15.56 1.90 -10.73
CA ASN A 148 -14.28 2.61 -10.70
C ASN A 148 -13.13 1.88 -9.99
N PHE A 149 -13.31 1.17 -8.86
CA PHE A 149 -12.17 0.52 -8.19
C PHE A 149 -11.69 -0.71 -8.96
N ALA A 150 -12.61 -1.58 -9.35
CA ALA A 150 -12.29 -2.73 -10.20
C ALA A 150 -11.71 -2.26 -11.55
N PHE A 151 -12.23 -1.17 -12.11
CA PHE A 151 -11.66 -0.53 -13.30
C PHE A 151 -10.27 0.05 -13.05
N ILE A 152 -10.02 0.74 -11.94
CA ILE A 152 -8.69 1.29 -11.59
C ILE A 152 -7.69 0.15 -11.41
N MET A 153 -8.05 -0.90 -10.67
CA MET A 153 -7.23 -2.10 -10.51
C MET A 153 -6.96 -2.77 -11.87
N LYS A 154 -7.99 -2.92 -12.71
CA LYS A 154 -7.87 -3.50 -14.05
C LYS A 154 -7.08 -2.62 -15.03
N SER A 155 -7.09 -1.30 -14.84
CA SER A 155 -6.30 -0.35 -15.62
C SER A 155 -4.84 -0.26 -15.13
N LYS A 156 -4.56 -0.71 -13.90
CA LYS A 156 -3.22 -0.70 -13.30
C LYS A 156 -2.50 -2.04 -13.38
N CYS A 157 -3.23 -3.16 -13.36
CA CYS A 157 -2.67 -4.49 -13.64
C CYS A 157 -2.74 -4.77 -15.14
N GLU A 158 -1.60 -5.09 -15.75
CA GLU A 158 -1.57 -5.55 -17.14
C GLU A 158 -1.90 -7.05 -17.19
N GLU A 159 -2.89 -7.44 -18.00
CA GLU A 159 -3.26 -8.85 -18.22
C GLU A 159 -2.46 -9.41 -19.40
N PHE A 160 -1.78 -10.55 -19.19
CA PHE A 160 -1.06 -11.27 -20.24
C PHE A 160 -1.58 -12.71 -20.32
N LEU A 161 -1.64 -13.25 -21.53
CA LEU A 161 -1.97 -14.65 -21.77
C LEU A 161 -0.68 -15.46 -21.83
N THR A 162 -0.57 -16.52 -21.03
CA THR A 162 0.58 -17.44 -21.07
C THR A 162 0.59 -18.18 -22.40
N THR A 163 1.72 -18.15 -23.10
CA THR A 163 1.87 -18.81 -24.41
C THR A 163 2.27 -20.26 -24.28
N GLU A 164 2.86 -20.65 -23.15
CA GLU A 164 3.30 -22.01 -22.82
C GLU A 164 3.03 -22.30 -21.35
N GLN A 165 3.04 -23.58 -20.99
CA GLN A 165 3.00 -24.01 -19.59
C GLN A 165 4.37 -23.79 -18.93
N TYR A 166 4.37 -23.52 -17.63
CA TYR A 166 5.56 -23.35 -16.83
C TYR A 166 5.40 -24.02 -15.48
N GLU A 167 6.45 -24.69 -15.02
CA GLU A 167 6.50 -25.31 -13.70
C GLU A 167 7.62 -24.62 -12.91
N ALA A 168 7.24 -24.06 -11.76
CA ALA A 168 8.14 -23.37 -10.84
C ALA A 168 9.31 -24.29 -10.46
N GLN A 169 10.52 -23.78 -10.62
CA GLN A 169 11.77 -24.46 -10.31
C GLN A 169 12.31 -24.06 -8.94
N ILE A 170 11.91 -22.89 -8.43
CA ILE A 170 12.27 -22.38 -7.11
C ILE A 170 11.04 -21.88 -6.35
N ASP A 171 11.16 -21.75 -5.02
CA ASP A 171 10.03 -21.48 -4.12
C ASP A 171 9.33 -20.13 -4.34
N ASP A 172 9.99 -19.16 -4.97
CA ASP A 172 9.44 -17.83 -5.27
C ASP A 172 8.82 -17.72 -6.68
N GLU A 173 8.74 -18.82 -7.43
CA GLU A 173 8.11 -18.89 -8.75
C GLU A 173 6.67 -19.45 -8.68
N ILE A 174 5.89 -19.19 -9.74
CA ILE A 174 4.51 -19.68 -9.86
C ILE A 174 4.36 -20.58 -11.09
N SER A 175 3.86 -21.80 -10.88
CA SER A 175 3.51 -22.71 -11.97
C SER A 175 2.18 -22.32 -12.60
N PHE A 176 2.05 -22.48 -13.92
CA PHE A 176 0.81 -22.23 -14.65
C PHE A 176 0.72 -23.05 -15.93
N ASP A 177 -0.51 -23.30 -16.38
CA ASP A 177 -0.78 -23.94 -17.67
C ASP A 177 -0.71 -22.94 -18.84
N LYS A 178 -0.61 -23.50 -20.05
CA LYS A 178 -0.74 -22.73 -21.30
C LYS A 178 -2.14 -22.15 -21.45
N GLY A 179 -2.24 -20.87 -21.82
CA GLY A 179 -3.52 -20.19 -22.03
C GLY A 179 -4.16 -19.63 -20.76
N VAL A 180 -3.42 -19.57 -19.65
CA VAL A 180 -3.84 -18.89 -18.41
C VAL A 180 -3.61 -17.39 -18.55
N ILE A 181 -4.54 -16.59 -18.04
CA ILE A 181 -4.34 -15.14 -17.93
C ILE A 181 -3.60 -14.87 -16.62
N VAL A 182 -2.43 -14.26 -16.72
CA VAL A 182 -1.64 -13.77 -15.58
C VAL A 182 -1.81 -12.26 -15.46
N HIS A 183 -2.05 -11.79 -14.23
CA HIS A 183 -2.12 -10.35 -13.96
C HIS A 183 -0.74 -9.89 -13.50
N VAL A 184 -0.06 -9.11 -14.33
CA VAL A 184 1.24 -8.52 -13.99
C VAL A 184 1.02 -7.41 -12.98
N ILE A 185 1.63 -7.61 -11.81
CA ILE A 185 1.71 -6.64 -10.72
C ILE A 185 2.92 -5.73 -10.95
N HIS A 186 4.05 -6.31 -11.36
CA HIS A 186 5.29 -5.55 -11.58
C HIS A 186 6.22 -6.25 -12.58
N LYS A 187 6.94 -5.45 -13.38
CA LYS A 187 8.01 -5.94 -14.26
C LYS A 187 9.35 -5.51 -13.68
N LEU A 188 10.14 -6.47 -13.26
CA LEU A 188 11.50 -6.25 -12.77
C LEU A 188 12.44 -6.01 -13.98
N LEU A 189 13.51 -5.26 -13.75
CA LEU A 189 14.50 -4.92 -14.79
C LEU A 189 15.36 -6.12 -15.21
N ASP A 190 15.36 -7.19 -14.43
CA ASP A 190 16.07 -8.43 -14.70
C ASP A 190 15.32 -9.39 -15.64
N GLY A 191 14.12 -9.01 -16.08
CA GLY A 191 13.28 -9.80 -16.97
C GLY A 191 12.19 -10.61 -16.29
N TRP A 192 12.13 -10.64 -14.95
CA TRP A 192 11.08 -11.33 -14.19
C TRP A 192 9.88 -10.44 -13.94
N TRP A 193 8.69 -11.03 -13.99
CA TRP A 193 7.45 -10.33 -13.67
C TRP A 193 6.84 -10.93 -12.41
N ILE A 194 6.42 -10.06 -11.50
CA ILE A 194 5.59 -10.44 -10.37
C ILE A 194 4.16 -10.53 -10.89
N VAL A 195 3.54 -11.71 -10.78
CA VAL A 195 2.23 -12.02 -11.36
C VAL A 195 1.28 -12.66 -10.34
N ARG A 196 -0.03 -12.60 -10.60
CA ARG A 196 -1.08 -13.29 -9.84
C ARG A 196 -2.24 -13.80 -10.70
#